data_AF-A0A353DKT9-F1
#
_entry.id   AF-A0A353DKT9-F1
#
_cell.length_a   1.000
_cell.length_b   1.000
_cell.length_c   1.000
_cell.angle_alpha   90.00
_cell.angle_beta   90.00
_cell.angle_gamma   90.00
#
_symmetry.space_group_name_H-M   'P 1'
#
loop_
_entity.id
_entity.type
_entity.pdbx_description
1 polymer ?
#
loop_
_entity_poly.entity_id
_entity_poly.type
_entity_poly.pdbx_seq_one_letter_code
_entity_poly.pdbx_strand_id
1 'polypeptide(L)'
;MTWFSLYKIIFISELLLAELLIAFHYKKRKGFSYLFPLMICACYLFAFLYPEKLVNDWLSSSFMFVLLFCITILGIKVCFIADFGSVLFCAISGYTIQHISYLCFS
;
A
#
# COMPACT_ATOMS: atom_id res chain seq x y z
N MET A 1 -7.91 -21.21 4.23
CA MET A 1 -7.07 -20.03 3.90
C MET A 1 -6.11 -20.48 2.82
N THR A 2 -6.25 -19.95 1.61
CA THR A 2 -5.36 -20.22 0.48
C THR A 2 -4.03 -19.48 0.71
N TRP A 3 -2.88 -20.11 0.41
CA TRP A 3 -1.55 -19.50 0.55
C TRP A 3 -1.43 -18.13 -0.11
N PHE A 4 -2.17 -17.95 -1.21
CA PHE A 4 -2.26 -16.68 -1.93
C PHE A 4 -2.87 -15.54 -1.10
N SER A 5 -3.86 -15.83 -0.28
CA SER A 5 -4.53 -14.84 0.58
C SER A 5 -3.59 -14.31 1.66
N LEU A 6 -2.77 -15.19 2.26
CA LEU A 6 -1.74 -14.82 3.24
C LEU A 6 -0.67 -13.94 2.59
N TYR A 7 -0.27 -14.28 1.37
CA TYR A 7 0.73 -13.52 0.63
C TYR A 7 0.28 -12.09 0.33
N LYS A 8 -1.00 -11.88 -0.01
CA LYS A 8 -1.56 -10.53 -0.20
C LYS A 8 -1.46 -9.68 1.07
N ILE A 9 -1.75 -10.28 2.22
CA ILE A 9 -1.75 -9.58 3.52
C ILE A 9 -0.32 -9.21 3.91
N ILE A 10 0.64 -10.11 3.71
CA ILE A 10 2.07 -9.81 3.95
C ILE A 10 2.51 -8.69 3.02
N PHE A 11 2.23 -8.80 1.73
CA PHE A 11 2.58 -7.79 0.74
C PHE A 11 2.01 -6.40 1.09
N ILE A 12 0.73 -6.30 1.45
CA ILE A 12 0.14 -4.98 1.77
C ILE A 12 0.72 -4.39 3.06
N SER A 13 1.07 -5.24 4.02
CA SER A 13 1.68 -4.81 5.27
C SER A 13 3.10 -4.27 5.06
N GLU A 14 3.93 -4.94 4.26
CA GLU A 14 5.26 -4.47 3.90
C GLU A 14 5.20 -3.17 3.10
N LEU A 15 4.29 -3.08 2.12
CA LEU A 15 4.10 -1.86 1.32
C LEU A 15 3.73 -0.67 2.22
N LEU A 16 2.72 -0.84 3.08
CA LEU A 16 2.29 0.19 4.03
C LEU A 16 3.43 0.60 4.96
N LEU A 17 4.18 -0.35 5.51
CA LEU A 17 5.30 -0.05 6.39
C LEU A 17 6.39 0.76 5.66
N ALA A 18 6.78 0.35 4.46
CA ALA A 18 7.79 1.03 3.66
C ALA A 18 7.36 2.45 3.29
N GLU A 19 6.13 2.63 2.82
CA GLU A 19 5.59 3.95 2.48
C GLU A 19 5.43 4.84 3.71
N LEU A 20 4.99 4.29 4.85
CA LEU A 20 4.83 5.05 6.08
C LEU A 20 6.17 5.54 6.63
N LEU A 21 7.21 4.71 6.60
CA LEU A 21 8.56 5.10 7.02
C LEU A 21 9.05 6.35 6.29
N ILE A 22 8.77 6.45 4.99
CA ILE A 22 9.12 7.62 4.18
C ILE A 22 8.13 8.77 4.44
N ALA A 23 6.83 8.47 4.52
CA ALA A 23 5.77 9.45 4.70
C ALA A 23 5.86 10.18 6.05
N PHE A 24 6.45 9.55 7.08
CA PHE A 24 6.69 10.17 8.39
C PHE A 24 7.53 11.45 8.34
N HIS A 25 8.31 11.65 7.27
CA HIS A 25 9.06 12.89 7.04
C HIS A 25 8.15 14.10 6.74
N TYR A 26 6.95 13.89 6.20
CA TYR A 26 6.04 14.97 5.81
C TYR A 26 5.20 15.52 6.96
N LYS A 27 4.73 16.77 6.79
CA LYS A 27 3.85 17.41 7.76
C LYS A 27 2.50 16.68 7.83
N LYS A 28 2.16 16.21 9.03
CA LYS A 28 0.90 15.53 9.36
C LYS A 28 -0.27 16.51 9.23
N ARG A 29 -1.39 16.06 8.64
CA ARG A 29 -2.62 16.87 8.56
C ARG A 29 -3.31 16.95 9.93
N LYS A 30 -4.02 18.05 10.20
CA LYS A 30 -4.93 18.13 11.35
C LYS A 30 -5.96 16.99 11.23
N GLY A 31 -6.01 16.08 12.21
CA GLY A 31 -6.83 14.87 12.16
C GLY A 31 -6.09 13.56 11.84
N PHE A 32 -4.75 13.58 11.76
CA PHE A 32 -3.92 12.40 11.48
C PHE A 32 -4.27 11.17 12.35
N SER A 33 -4.59 11.38 13.64
CA SER A 33 -4.88 10.29 14.57
C SER A 33 -6.10 9.44 14.19
N TYR A 34 -7.07 9.98 13.46
CA TYR A 34 -8.25 9.24 12.99
C TYR A 34 -8.14 8.84 11.51
N LEU A 35 -7.48 9.67 10.70
CA LEU A 35 -7.26 9.40 9.27
C LEU A 35 -6.31 8.22 9.04
N PHE A 36 -5.26 8.11 9.87
CA PHE A 36 -4.27 7.04 9.76
C PHE A 36 -4.85 5.64 9.96
N PRO A 37 -5.57 5.33 11.08
CA PRO A 37 -6.20 4.03 11.22
C PRO A 37 -7.29 3.79 10.17
N LEU A 38 -8.03 4.83 9.75
CA LEU A 38 -9.03 4.71 8.69
C LEU A 38 -8.41 4.35 7.33
N MET A 39 -7.25 4.92 6.99
CA MET A 39 -6.49 4.57 5.79
C MET A 39 -6.04 3.11 5.82
N ILE A 40 -5.50 2.66 6.95
CA ILE A 40 -5.05 1.27 7.12
C ILE A 40 -6.24 0.32 6.99
N CYS A 41 -7.35 0.59 7.69
CA CYS A 41 -8.57 -0.20 7.57
C CYS A 41 -9.11 -0.23 6.14
N ALA A 42 -9.10 0.91 5.43
CA ALA A 42 -9.53 0.97 4.04
C ALA A 42 -8.64 0.10 3.14
N CYS A 43 -7.31 0.19 3.27
CA CYS A 43 -6.37 -0.62 2.48
C CYS A 43 -6.61 -2.13 2.69
N TYR A 44 -6.79 -2.57 3.94
CA TYR A 44 -7.10 -3.97 4.24
C TYR A 44 -8.49 -4.39 3.75
N LEU A 45 -9.50 -3.52 3.86
CA LEU A 45 -10.83 -3.78 3.32
C LEU A 45 -10.79 -3.98 1.81
N PHE A 46 -10.07 -3.13 1.07
CA PHE A 46 -9.91 -3.27 -0.37
C PHE A 46 -9.12 -4.53 -0.75
N ALA A 47 -8.08 -4.88 0.01
CA ALA A 47 -7.35 -6.13 -0.19
C ALA A 47 -8.23 -7.36 0.03
N PHE A 48 -9.13 -7.31 1.01
CA PHE A 48 -10.07 -8.39 1.31
C PHE A 48 -11.24 -8.47 0.33
N LEU A 49 -11.76 -7.33 -0.14
CA LEU A 49 -12.86 -7.28 -1.12
C LEU A 49 -12.43 -7.78 -2.51
N TYR A 50 -11.12 -7.82 -2.79
CA TYR A 50 -10.63 -8.19 -4.11
C TYR A 50 -10.89 -9.68 -4.42
N PRO A 51 -11.75 -10.03 -5.40
CA PRO A 51 -12.18 -11.40 -5.61
C PRO A 51 -11.02 -12.32 -6.03
N GLU A 52 -10.80 -13.41 -5.29
CA GLU A 52 -9.76 -14.40 -5.61
C GLU A 52 -9.99 -15.11 -6.96
N LYS A 53 -11.23 -15.12 -7.47
CA LYS A 53 -11.59 -15.76 -8.74
C LYS A 53 -11.07 -15.05 -9.99
N LEU A 54 -10.67 -13.77 -9.88
CA LEU A 54 -10.07 -13.01 -10.99
C LEU A 54 -8.57 -13.31 -11.16
N VAL A 55 -7.97 -14.05 -10.22
CA VAL A 55 -6.53 -14.37 -10.16
C VAL A 55 -6.23 -15.68 -10.88
N ASN A 56 -6.87 -15.93 -12.02
CA ASN A 56 -6.50 -17.08 -12.87
C ASN A 56 -5.48 -16.69 -13.95
N ASP A 57 -5.30 -15.39 -14.21
CA ASP A 57 -4.36 -14.86 -15.21
C ASP A 57 -3.24 -14.04 -14.56
N TRP A 58 -2.05 -14.14 -15.13
CA TRP A 58 -0.86 -13.35 -14.74
C TRP A 58 -1.15 -11.84 -14.75
N LEU A 59 -1.95 -11.40 -15.73
CA LEU A 59 -2.31 -10.00 -15.95
C LEU A 59 -3.20 -9.46 -14.82
N SER A 60 -4.16 -10.26 -14.36
CA SER A 60 -5.05 -9.91 -13.25
C SER A 60 -4.32 -9.84 -11.91
N SER A 61 -3.33 -10.70 -11.70
CA SER A 61 -2.51 -10.71 -10.49
C SER A 61 -1.69 -9.42 -10.36
N SER A 62 -1.03 -9.01 -11.44
CA SER A 62 -0.29 -7.73 -11.47
C SER A 62 -1.21 -6.53 -11.31
N PHE A 63 -2.40 -6.56 -11.92
CA PHE A 63 -3.37 -5.48 -11.83
C PHE A 63 -3.86 -5.25 -10.39
N MET A 64 -4.04 -6.32 -9.61
CA MET A 64 -4.39 -6.21 -8.20
C MET A 64 -3.34 -5.43 -7.40
N PHE A 65 -2.05 -5.72 -7.58
CA PHE A 65 -0.97 -5.02 -6.87
C PHE A 65 -0.90 -3.54 -7.25
N VAL A 66 -1.09 -3.22 -8.53
CA VAL A 66 -1.16 -1.83 -9.01
C VAL A 66 -2.37 -1.10 -8.41
N LEU A 67 -3.54 -1.75 -8.33
CA LEU A 67 -4.70 -1.16 -7.68
C LEU A 67 -4.47 -0.88 -6.20
N LEU A 68 -3.88 -1.82 -5.47
CA LEU A 68 -3.54 -1.63 -4.05
C LEU A 68 -2.58 -0.46 -3.88
N PHE A 69 -1.57 -0.35 -4.73
CA PHE A 69 -0.63 0.77 -4.76
C PHE A 69 -1.31 2.13 -5.05
N CYS A 70 -2.28 2.17 -5.97
CA CYS A 70 -3.07 3.39 -6.20
C CYS A 70 -3.89 3.80 -4.97
N ILE A 71 -4.42 2.82 -4.23
CA ILE A 71 -5.18 3.08 -3.00
C ILE A 71 -4.27 3.61 -1.89
N THR A 72 -3.04 3.09 -1.75
CA THR A 72 -2.09 3.60 -0.75
C THR A 72 -1.66 5.04 -1.06
N ILE A 73 -1.40 5.38 -2.34
CA ILE A 73 -1.13 6.77 -2.78
C ILE A 73 -2.26 7.72 -2.35
N LEU A 74 -3.51 7.34 -2.59
CA LEU A 74 -4.67 8.13 -2.18
C LEU A 74 -4.74 8.27 -0.65
N GLY A 75 -4.47 7.18 0.07
CA GLY A 75 -4.39 7.18 1.53
C GLY A 75 -3.38 8.18 2.08
N ILE A 76 -2.15 8.16 1.56
CA ILE A 76 -1.06 9.06 1.97
C ILE A 76 -1.42 10.52 1.64
N LYS A 77 -1.97 10.78 0.44
CA LYS A 77 -2.43 12.11 0.04
C LYS A 77 -3.51 12.67 0.98
N VAL A 78 -4.40 11.82 1.49
CA VAL A 78 -5.44 12.24 2.44
C VAL A 78 -4.85 12.52 3.83
N CYS A 79 -3.88 11.71 4.27
CA CYS A 79 -3.28 11.78 5.61
C CYS A 79 -2.22 12.89 5.77
N PHE A 80 -1.47 13.22 4.72
CA PHE A 80 -0.35 14.16 4.76
C PHE A 80 -0.59 15.41 3.90
N ILE A 81 -0.09 16.55 4.38
CA ILE A 81 -0.09 17.80 3.61
C ILE A 81 1.20 17.81 2.78
N ALA A 82 1.18 17.11 1.66
CA ALA A 82 2.29 17.02 0.72
C ALA A 82 1.80 17.23 -0.72
N ASP A 83 2.65 17.82 -1.56
CA ASP A 83 2.38 17.94 -2.99
C ASP A 83 2.25 16.57 -3.64
N PHE A 84 1.44 16.49 -4.70
CA PHE A 84 1.17 15.22 -5.38
C PHE A 84 2.46 14.55 -5.90
N GLY A 85 3.44 15.35 -6.37
CA GLY A 85 4.75 14.83 -6.79
C GLY A 85 5.54 14.20 -5.64
N SER A 86 5.51 14.81 -4.45
CA SER A 86 6.14 14.28 -3.25
C SER A 86 5.48 12.98 -2.78
N VAL A 87 4.14 12.90 -2.85
CA VAL A 87 3.40 11.68 -2.51
C VAL A 87 3.73 10.55 -3.50
N LEU A 88 3.79 10.84 -4.80
CA LEU A 88 4.17 9.83 -5.81
C LEU A 88 5.61 9.34 -5.59
N PHE A 89 6.54 10.25 -5.32
CA PHE A 89 7.93 9.88 -5.04
C PHE A 89 8.04 9.00 -3.79
N CYS A 90 7.28 9.34 -2.74
CA CYS A 90 7.18 8.55 -1.51
C CYS A 90 6.65 7.14 -1.79
N ALA A 91 5.57 7.03 -2.57
CA ALA A 91 4.96 5.75 -2.91
C ALA A 91 5.90 4.88 -3.75
N ILE A 92 6.50 5.43 -4.81
CA ILE A 92 7.46 4.71 -5.66
C ILE A 92 8.65 4.24 -4.82
N SER A 93 9.18 5.10 -3.95
CA SER A 93 10.29 4.75 -3.06
C SER A 93 9.88 3.63 -2.09
N GLY A 94 8.69 3.69 -1.49
CA GLY A 94 8.15 2.63 -0.63
C GLY A 94 8.04 1.29 -1.37
N TYR A 95 7.50 1.30 -2.59
CA TYR A 95 7.43 0.12 -3.44
C TYR A 95 8.82 -0.43 -3.79
N THR A 96 9.80 0.42 -4.08
CA THR A 96 11.18 -0.05 -4.35
C THR A 96 11.83 -0.70 -3.14
N ILE A 97 11.62 -0.15 -1.93
CA ILE A 97 12.12 -0.75 -0.68
C ILE A 97 11.48 -2.11 -0.47
N GLN A 98 10.17 -2.22 -0.67
CA GLN A 98 9.47 -3.50 -0.59
C GLN A 98 10.04 -4.51 -1.60
N HIS A 99 10.22 -4.10 -2.86
CA HIS A 99 10.73 -4.97 -3.90
C HIS A 99 12.17 -5.43 -3.62
N ILE A 100 13.02 -4.54 -3.11
CA ILE A 100 14.39 -4.89 -2.70
C ILE A 100 14.38 -5.82 -1.49
N SER A 101 13.52 -5.55 -0.49
CA SER A 101 13.35 -6.41 0.68
C SER A 101 12.96 -7.84 0.27
N TYR A 102 12.01 -7.95 -0.66
CA TYR A 102 11.60 -9.22 -1.22
C TYR A 102 12.76 -9.93 -1.93
N LEU A 103 13.55 -9.23 -2.74
CA LEU A 103 14.71 -9.83 -3.42
C LEU A 103 15.84 -10.25 -2.47
N CYS A 104 16.04 -9.55 -1.36
CA CYS A 104 17.15 -9.79 -0.45
C CYS A 104 16.86 -10.86 0.61
N PHE A 105 15.61 -10.98 1.06
CA PHE A 105 15.25 -11.78 2.23
C PHE A 105 14.24 -12.90 1.96
N SER A 106 13.71 -12.99 0.74
CA SER A 106 12.71 -14.00 0.35
C SER A 106 13.24 -14.98 -0.69
#